data_AF-A0A932D7N8-F1
#
_entry.id   AF-A0A932D7N8-F1
#
_cell.length_a   1.000
_cell.length_b   1.000
_cell.length_c   1.000
_cell.angle_alpha   90.00
_cell.angle_beta   90.00
_cell.angle_gamma   90.00
#
_symmetry.space_group_name_H-M   'P 1'
#
loop_
_entity.id
_entity.type
_entity.pdbx_description
1 polymer ?
#
loop_
_entity_poly.entity_id
_entity_poly.type
_entity_poly.pdbx_seq_one_letter_code
_entity_poly.pdbx_strand_id
1 'polypeptide(L)'
;MPLLISDLEELGQSALAEFTQDMAALGRTNGEDLELKLQRLEARLEQLYAVAATMARHEETLEGVAAIWARMVGVCDAIAASVSELLKGHAATSASHDRILDIRNACEENRALHA
;
A
#
# COMPACT_ATOMS: atom_id res chain seq x y z
N MET A 1 -8.48 20.03 9.46
CA MET A 1 -8.58 18.81 10.28
C MET A 1 -7.24 18.12 10.15
N PRO A 2 -6.46 17.91 11.22
CA PRO A 2 -5.19 17.20 11.10
C PRO A 2 -5.46 15.74 10.74
N LEU A 3 -4.84 15.25 9.67
CA LEU A 3 -4.82 13.82 9.35
C LEU A 3 -3.99 13.11 10.42
N LEU A 4 -4.56 12.07 11.02
CA LEU A 4 -3.94 11.27 12.06
C LEU A 4 -3.28 10.03 11.45
N ILE A 5 -2.32 9.45 12.17
CA ILE A 5 -1.67 8.20 11.77
C ILE A 5 -2.71 7.08 11.59
N SER A 6 -3.74 7.05 12.45
CA SER A 6 -4.89 6.14 12.34
C SER A 6 -5.60 6.22 10.99
N ASP A 7 -5.68 7.40 10.39
CA ASP A 7 -6.39 7.61 9.13
C ASP A 7 -5.66 6.92 7.98
N LEU A 8 -4.32 6.90 7.98
CA LEU A 8 -3.53 6.14 7.00
C LEU A 8 -3.80 4.64 7.08
N GLU A 9 -3.98 4.13 8.30
CA GLU A 9 -4.26 2.71 8.54
C GLU A 9 -5.64 2.33 8.03
N GLU A 10 -6.65 3.13 8.40
CA GLU A 10 -8.04 2.90 8.01
C GLU A 10 -8.19 2.99 6.49
N LEU A 11 -7.57 3.99 5.85
CA LEU A 11 -7.59 4.12 4.40
C LEU A 11 -6.85 2.96 3.71
N GLY A 12 -5.71 2.52 4.24
CA GLY A 12 -4.98 1.36 3.74
C GLY A 12 -5.77 0.06 3.86
N GLN A 13 -6.39 -0.18 5.02
CA GLN A 13 -7.23 -1.34 5.27
C GLN A 13 -8.48 -1.33 4.40
N SER A 14 -9.12 -0.17 4.24
CA SER A 14 -10.28 -0.01 3.37
C SER A 14 -9.93 -0.30 1.91
N ALA A 15 -8.81 0.25 1.42
CA ALA A 15 -8.34 0.00 0.06
C ALA A 15 -8.09 -1.49 -0.19
N LEU A 16 -7.48 -2.19 0.77
CA LEU A 16 -7.22 -3.62 0.69
C LEU A 16 -8.51 -4.46 0.77
N ALA A 17 -9.44 -4.09 1.65
CA ALA A 17 -10.72 -4.78 1.81
C ALA A 17 -11.56 -4.67 0.53
N GLU A 18 -11.68 -3.46 -0.02
CA GLU A 18 -12.36 -3.23 -1.30
C GLU A 18 -11.72 -4.06 -2.41
N PHE A 19 -10.39 -4.04 -2.54
CA PHE A 19 -9.67 -4.84 -3.54
C PHE A 19 -9.93 -6.34 -3.38
N THR A 20 -9.88 -6.86 -2.15
CA THR A 20 -10.11 -8.28 -1.87
C THR A 20 -11.54 -8.70 -2.21
N GLN A 21 -12.54 -7.87 -1.86
CA GLN A 21 -13.93 -8.10 -2.23
C GLN A 21 -14.12 -8.10 -3.75
N ASP A 22 -13.49 -7.14 -4.42
CA ASP A 22 -13.48 -6.99 -5.87
C ASP A 22 -12.84 -8.18 -6.59
N MET A 23 -11.81 -8.77 -5.98
CA MET A 23 -11.12 -9.96 -6.47
C MET A 23 -11.92 -11.24 -6.22
N ALA A 24 -12.56 -11.36 -5.06
CA ALA A 24 -13.45 -12.49 -4.77
C ALA A 24 -14.63 -12.57 -5.75
N ALA A 25 -15.12 -11.41 -6.22
CA ALA A 25 -16.20 -11.32 -7.19
C ALA A 25 -15.79 -11.71 -8.63
N LEU A 26 -14.50 -11.67 -8.98
CA LEU A 26 -14.02 -11.94 -10.35
C LEU A 26 -14.07 -13.43 -10.77
N GLY A 27 -14.16 -14.37 -9.82
CA GLY A 27 -14.05 -15.79 -10.15
C GLY A 27 -12.72 -16.15 -10.85
N ARG A 28 -12.66 -17.27 -11.59
CA ARG A 28 -11.46 -17.78 -12.29
C ARG A 28 -11.14 -17.08 -13.63
N THR A 29 -11.56 -15.84 -13.86
CA THR A 29 -11.58 -15.27 -15.23
C THR A 29 -10.62 -14.10 -15.42
N ASN A 30 -9.87 -14.18 -16.53
CA ASN A 30 -8.99 -13.23 -17.22
C ASN A 30 -7.97 -12.41 -16.40
N GLY A 31 -6.69 -12.68 -16.66
CA GLY A 31 -5.56 -11.94 -16.09
C GLY A 31 -5.54 -10.43 -16.40
N GLU A 32 -6.24 -9.97 -17.45
CA GLU A 32 -6.39 -8.53 -17.74
C GLU A 32 -7.22 -7.80 -16.68
N ASP A 33 -8.28 -8.43 -16.15
CA ASP A 33 -9.13 -7.83 -15.11
C ASP A 33 -8.39 -7.78 -13.76
N LEU A 34 -7.55 -8.79 -13.50
CA LEU A 34 -6.64 -8.82 -12.34
C LEU A 34 -5.63 -7.68 -12.42
N GLU A 35 -4.96 -7.51 -13.55
CA GLU A 35 -3.95 -6.45 -13.72
C GLU A 35 -4.56 -5.06 -13.56
N LEU A 36 -5.75 -4.81 -14.13
CA LEU A 36 -6.45 -3.53 -13.95
C LEU A 36 -6.78 -3.24 -12.47
N LYS A 37 -7.18 -4.26 -11.71
CA LYS A 37 -7.45 -4.11 -10.28
C LYS A 37 -6.17 -3.88 -9.48
N LEU A 38 -5.08 -4.55 -9.83
CA LEU A 38 -3.77 -4.32 -9.22
C LEU A 38 -3.28 -2.89 -9.48
N GLN A 39 -3.46 -2.37 -10.70
CA GLN A 39 -3.15 -0.97 -11.02
C GLN A 39 -3.99 0.03 -10.21
N ARG A 40 -5.27 -0.28 -9.94
CA ARG A 40 -6.11 0.57 -9.07
C ARG A 40 -5.63 0.54 -7.62
N LEU A 41 -5.20 -0.61 -7.13
CA LEU A 41 -4.64 -0.76 -5.80
C LEU A 41 -3.31 -0.01 -5.67
N GLU A 42 -2.44 -0.14 -6.68
CA GLU A 42 -1.19 0.62 -6.82
C GLU A 42 -1.45 2.13 -6.74
N ALA A 43 -2.35 2.66 -7.57
CA ALA A 43 -2.68 4.09 -7.57
C ALA A 43 -3.22 4.59 -6.21
N ARG A 44 -3.94 3.75 -5.46
CA ARG A 44 -4.37 4.07 -4.09
C ARG A 44 -3.19 4.09 -3.13
N LEU A 45 -2.25 3.17 -3.28
CA LEU A 45 -1.05 3.12 -2.46
C LEU A 45 -0.14 4.35 -2.71
N GLU A 46 -0.03 4.80 -3.96
CA GLU A 46 0.66 6.05 -4.31
C GLU A 46 0.01 7.27 -3.66
N GLN A 47 -1.32 7.33 -3.61
CA GLN A 47 -2.04 8.40 -2.91
C GLN A 47 -1.77 8.37 -1.41
N LEU A 48 -1.79 7.19 -0.79
CA LEU A 48 -1.45 7.02 0.62
C LEU A 48 -0.01 7.43 0.92
N TYR A 49 0.92 7.08 0.04
CA TYR A 49 2.31 7.53 0.14
C TYR A 49 2.41 9.06 0.12
N ALA A 50 1.70 9.73 -0.80
CA ALA A 50 1.69 11.20 -0.87
C ALA A 50 1.11 11.85 0.41
N VAL A 51 0.07 11.23 1.00
CA VAL A 51 -0.49 11.65 2.29
C VAL A 51 0.54 11.46 3.40
N ALA A 52 1.18 10.29 3.50
CA ALA A 52 2.20 10.01 4.51
C ALA A 52 3.40 10.98 4.39
N ALA A 53 3.87 11.25 3.17
CA ALA A 53 4.92 12.24 2.91
C ALA A 53 4.50 13.65 3.36
N THR A 54 3.25 14.02 3.14
CA THR A 54 2.70 15.31 3.58
C THR A 54 2.63 15.36 5.11
N MET A 55 2.20 14.30 5.78
CA MET A 55 2.17 14.22 7.24
C MET A 55 3.58 14.30 7.82
N ALA A 56 4.52 13.51 7.30
CA ALA A 56 5.92 13.51 7.73
C ALA A 56 6.57 14.89 7.58
N ARG A 57 6.24 15.63 6.52
CA ARG A 57 6.75 17.00 6.31
C ARG A 57 6.26 18.00 7.36
N HIS A 58 5.07 17.80 7.91
CA HIS A 58 4.49 18.69 8.93
C HIS A 58 4.75 18.21 10.36
N GLU A 59 5.32 17.02 10.53
CA GLU A 59 5.65 16.47 11.84
C GLU A 59 6.93 17.12 12.38
N GLU A 60 6.89 17.52 13.64
CA GLU A 60 7.98 18.28 14.28
C GLU A 60 9.06 17.38 14.88
N THR A 61 8.71 16.11 15.11
CA THR A 61 9.58 15.15 15.79
C THR A 61 10.10 14.07 14.84
N LEU A 62 11.38 13.73 14.96
CA LEU A 62 11.97 12.61 14.21
C LEU A 62 11.25 11.29 14.52
N GLU A 63 10.86 11.09 15.78
CA GLU A 63 10.10 9.92 16.21
C GLU A 63 8.72 9.86 15.53
N GLY A 64 8.01 10.98 15.42
CA GLY A 64 6.74 11.06 14.70
C GLY A 64 6.89 10.78 13.21
N VAL A 65 7.94 11.32 12.56
CA VAL A 65 8.26 11.02 11.16
C VAL A 65 8.52 9.52 10.97
N ALA A 66 9.34 8.92 11.83
CA ALA A 66 9.62 7.49 11.79
C ALA A 66 8.34 6.65 12.02
N ALA A 67 7.45 7.07 12.92
CA ALA A 67 6.18 6.40 13.17
C ALA A 67 5.24 6.44 11.95
N ILE A 68 5.15 7.57 11.25
CA ILE A 68 4.38 7.70 10.01
C ILE A 68 4.90 6.73 8.95
N TRP A 69 6.21 6.71 8.71
CA TRP A 69 6.80 5.81 7.72
C TRP A 69 6.71 4.33 8.12
N ALA A 70 6.92 4.01 9.40
CA ALA A 70 6.69 2.66 9.94
C ALA A 70 5.26 2.20 9.67
N ARG A 71 4.28 3.11 9.79
CA ARG A 71 2.89 2.75 9.54
C ARG A 71 2.61 2.52 8.07
N MET A 72 3.14 3.36 7.19
CA MET A 72 3.02 3.18 5.76
C MET A 72 3.68 1.86 5.30
N VAL A 73 4.86 1.51 5.84
CA VAL A 73 5.48 0.19 5.62
C VAL A 73 4.53 -0.94 5.99
N GLY A 74 3.87 -0.87 7.15
CA GLY A 74 2.90 -1.89 7.56
C GLY A 74 1.68 -2.01 6.64
N VAL A 75 1.21 -0.89 6.07
CA VAL A 75 0.15 -0.90 5.05
C VAL A 75 0.63 -1.58 3.77
N CYS A 76 1.82 -1.22 3.28
CA CYS A 76 2.42 -1.85 2.11
C CYS A 76 2.63 -3.35 2.31
N ASP A 77 3.13 -3.78 3.48
CA ASP A 77 3.38 -5.19 3.80
C ASP A 77 2.08 -6.01 3.78
N ALA A 78 0.99 -5.49 4.36
CA ALA A 78 -0.31 -6.16 4.34
C ALA A 78 -0.89 -6.31 2.93
N ILE A 79 -0.74 -5.25 2.10
CA ILE A 79 -1.18 -5.26 0.71
C ILE A 79 -0.33 -6.22 -0.13
N ALA A 80 1.00 -6.15 -0.02
CA ALA A 80 1.92 -7.01 -0.76
C ALA A 80 1.71 -8.49 -0.43
N ALA A 81 1.51 -8.83 0.86
CA ALA A 81 1.21 -10.20 1.27
C ALA A 81 -0.10 -10.70 0.63
N SER A 82 -1.15 -9.87 0.63
CA SER A 82 -2.45 -10.23 0.05
C SER A 82 -2.36 -10.42 -1.47
N VAL A 83 -1.66 -9.52 -2.17
CA VAL A 83 -1.42 -9.62 -3.61
C VAL A 83 -0.58 -10.86 -3.94
N SER A 84 0.49 -11.11 -3.18
CA SER A 84 1.33 -12.30 -3.36
C SER A 84 0.54 -13.60 -3.23
N GLU A 85 -0.34 -13.73 -2.23
CA GLU A 85 -1.21 -14.90 -2.11
C GLU A 85 -2.16 -15.07 -3.30
N LEU A 86 -2.72 -13.96 -3.82
CA LEU A 86 -3.59 -13.98 -5.00
C LEU A 86 -2.84 -14.37 -6.27
N LEU A 87 -1.60 -13.89 -6.44
CA LEU A 87 -0.75 -14.21 -7.58
C LEU A 87 -0.28 -15.66 -7.56
N LYS A 88 -0.14 -16.34 -6.41
CA LYS A 88 0.18 -17.79 -6.40
C LYS A 88 -0.83 -18.65 -7.17
N GLY A 89 -2.09 -18.21 -7.28
CA GLY A 89 -3.14 -18.86 -8.05
C GLY A 89 -3.13 -18.54 -9.55
N HIS A 90 -2.28 -17.61 -10.00
CA HIS A 90 -2.25 -17.10 -11.37
C HIS A 90 -0.80 -17.09 -11.89
N ALA A 91 -0.55 -17.59 -13.10
CA ALA A 91 0.81 -17.57 -13.69
C ALA A 91 1.31 -16.15 -14.05
N ALA A 92 0.62 -15.10 -13.61
CA ALA A 92 0.90 -13.71 -13.93
C ALA A 92 1.87 -13.12 -12.89
N THR A 93 3.03 -12.68 -13.35
CA THR A 93 3.84 -11.67 -12.66
C THR A 93 3.29 -10.30 -13.04
N SER A 94 2.86 -9.51 -12.07
CA SER A 94 2.27 -8.19 -12.29
C SER A 94 3.29 -7.09 -12.06
N ALA A 95 3.44 -6.17 -13.01
CA ALA A 95 4.30 -4.99 -12.85
C ALA A 95 3.83 -4.09 -11.70
N SER A 96 2.53 -4.15 -11.34
CA SER A 96 1.98 -3.45 -10.18
C SER A 96 2.42 -4.05 -8.85
N HIS A 97 2.65 -5.37 -8.78
CA HIS A 97 3.18 -5.98 -7.57
C HIS A 97 4.60 -5.50 -7.27
N ASP A 98 5.47 -5.43 -8.29
CA ASP A 98 6.82 -4.89 -8.13
C ASP A 98 6.80 -3.43 -7.67
N ARG A 99 5.91 -2.60 -8.22
CA ARG A 99 5.77 -1.21 -7.80
C ARG A 99 5.26 -1.05 -6.36
N ILE A 100 4.35 -1.93 -5.91
CA ILE A 100 3.95 -1.97 -4.51
C ILE A 100 5.17 -2.22 -3.60
N LEU A 101 6.06 -3.13 -4.00
CA LEU A 101 7.30 -3.41 -3.28
C LEU A 101 8.29 -2.24 -3.35
N ASP A 102 8.38 -1.54 -4.47
CA ASP A 102 9.21 -0.33 -4.60
C ASP A 102 8.74 0.79 -3.65
N ILE A 103 7.42 1.03 -3.57
CA ILE A 103 6.84 2.01 -2.63
C ILE A 103 7.13 1.58 -1.19
N ARG A 104 7.01 0.28 -0.88
CA ARG A 104 7.37 -0.27 0.44
C ARG A 104 8.83 0.01 0.78
N ASN A 105 9.75 -0.22 -0.15
CA ASN A 105 11.17 0.04 0.04
C ASN A 105 11.45 1.53 0.27
N ALA A 106 10.83 2.41 -0.52
CA ALA A 106 10.95 3.85 -0.31
C ALA A 106 10.46 4.29 1.08
N CYS A 107 9.36 3.71 1.57
CA CYS A 107 8.87 3.99 2.94
C CYS A 107 9.87 3.51 4.00
N GLU A 108 10.47 2.34 3.80
CA GLU A 108 11.46 1.77 4.72
C GLU A 108 12.75 2.61 4.76
N GLU A 109 13.24 3.07 3.61
CA GLU A 109 14.38 3.97 3.52
C GLU A 109 14.10 5.28 4.26
N ASN A 110 12.92 5.87 4.04
CA ASN A 110 12.51 7.07 4.77
C ASN A 110 12.40 6.83 6.27
N ARG A 111 11.89 5.66 6.71
CA ARG A 111 11.86 5.28 8.13
C ARG A 111 13.28 5.18 8.70
N ALA A 112 14.17 4.49 8.00
CA ALA A 112 15.55 4.24 8.44
C ALA A 112 16.40 5.51 8.52
N LEU A 113 16.12 6.52 7.69
CA LEU A 113 16.75 7.83 7.76
C LEU A 113 16.42 8.61 9.03
N HIS A 114 15.28 8.33 9.66
CA HIS A 114 14.77 9.03 10.84
C HIS A 114 14.74 8.14 12.10
N ALA A 115 15.35 6.94 12.02
CA ALA A 115 15.43 5.95 13.09
C ALA A 115 16.63 6.18 14.04
#